data_AF-A0A6N9B5V5-F1
#
_entry.id   AF-A0A6N9B5V5-F1
#
_cell.length_a   1.000
_cell.length_b   1.000
_cell.length_c   1.000
_cell.angle_alpha   90.00
_cell.angle_beta   90.00
_cell.angle_gamma   90.00
#
_symmetry.space_group_name_H-M   'P 1'
#
loop_
_entity.id
_entity.type
_entity.pdbx_description
1 polymer ?
#
loop_
_entity_poly.entity_id
_entity_poly.type
_entity_poly.pdbx_seq_one_letter_code
_entity_poly.pdbx_strand_id
1 'polypeptide(L)'
;ISIAVAGFSSKELEIEVRENKLIVTGKKVADEAKRVFLHKGIGQRSFQRKFQLADHVKVIAADFTDGMLNISLEREIPEAYKPRKISISNGQAKESTIENGKAVEIEG
;
A
#
# COMPACT_ATOMS: atom_id res chain seq x y z
N ILE A 1 6.96 -6.13 8.10
CA ILE A 1 8.18 -5.37 8.49
C ILE A 1 8.15 -5.19 10.00
N SER A 2 9.26 -5.39 10.70
CA SER A 2 9.33 -5.22 12.16
C SER A 2 10.51 -4.33 12.55
N ILE A 3 10.27 -3.39 13.47
CA ILE A 3 11.23 -2.37 13.86
C ILE A 3 11.26 -2.27 15.38
N ALA A 4 12.46 -2.34 15.97
CA ALA A 4 12.65 -2.01 17.37
C ALA A 4 12.52 -0.50 17.57
N VAL A 5 11.54 -0.10 18.37
CA VAL A 5 11.23 1.29 18.72
C VAL A 5 11.06 1.43 20.24
N ALA A 6 11.69 0.53 21.00
CA ALA A 6 11.66 0.55 22.45
C ALA A 6 11.99 1.96 22.97
N GLY A 7 11.26 2.39 23.99
CA GLY A 7 11.34 3.72 24.60
C GLY A 7 10.71 4.86 23.81
N PHE A 8 10.16 4.63 22.61
CA PHE A 8 9.16 5.54 22.04
C PHE A 8 7.76 5.15 22.53
N SER A 9 6.92 6.14 22.79
CA SER A 9 5.48 5.94 22.99
C SER A 9 4.75 5.95 21.65
N SER A 10 3.54 5.41 21.60
CA SER A 10 2.71 5.43 20.37
C SER A 10 2.47 6.84 19.84
N LYS A 11 2.40 7.86 20.70
CA LYS A 11 2.24 9.28 20.33
C LYS A 11 3.48 9.90 19.71
N GLU A 12 4.65 9.29 19.94
CA GLU A 12 5.93 9.73 19.37
C GLU A 12 6.25 9.02 18.05
N LEU A 13 5.43 8.05 17.64
CA LEU A 13 5.59 7.28 16.42
C LEU A 13 4.59 7.73 15.36
N GLU A 14 5.09 7.89 14.15
CA GLU A 14 4.31 8.28 12.97
C GLU A 14 4.63 7.32 11.83
N ILE A 15 3.59 6.84 11.16
CA ILE A 15 3.68 5.92 10.03
C ILE A 15 2.92 6.51 8.86
N GLU A 16 3.56 6.61 7.72
CA GLU A 16 2.97 7.17 6.51
C GLU A 16 3.38 6.37 5.28
N VAL A 17 2.49 6.29 4.29
CA VAL A 17 2.80 5.78 2.96
C VAL A 17 2.72 6.91 1.95
N ARG A 18 3.82 7.18 1.23
CA ARG A 18 3.85 8.11 0.09
C ARG A 18 4.58 7.47 -1.08
N GLU A 19 4.02 7.51 -2.27
CA GLU A 19 4.70 7.08 -3.51
C GLU A 19 5.39 5.71 -3.40
N ASN A 20 4.65 4.69 -2.96
CA ASN A 20 5.16 3.33 -2.70
C ASN A 20 6.31 3.27 -1.68
N LYS A 21 6.44 4.26 -0.80
CA LYS A 21 7.40 4.24 0.31
C LYS A 21 6.65 4.27 1.62
N LEU A 22 6.96 3.30 2.49
CA LEU A 22 6.56 3.31 3.88
C LEU A 22 7.60 4.08 4.68
N ILE A 23 7.17 5.14 5.36
CA ILE A 23 7.99 6.02 6.17
C ILE A 23 7.57 5.83 7.62
N VAL A 24 8.54 5.48 8.48
CA VAL A 24 8.34 5.34 9.93
C VAL A 24 9.22 6.37 10.62
N THR A 25 8.62 7.25 11.40
CA THR A 25 9.30 8.33 12.10
C THR A 25 9.07 8.20 13.59
N GLY A 26 10.14 8.23 14.38
CA GLY A 26 10.07 8.40 15.83
C GLY A 26 10.57 9.80 16.19
N LYS A 27 9.73 10.61 16.84
CA LYS A 27 10.06 11.98 17.26
C LYS A 27 10.10 12.05 18.78
N LYS A 28 11.28 12.32 19.35
CA LYS A 28 11.38 12.71 20.75
C LYS A 28 11.12 14.20 20.89
N VAL A 29 10.14 14.56 21.71
CA VAL A 29 9.98 15.94 22.14
C VAL A 29 11.12 16.24 23.10
N ALA A 30 11.92 17.28 22.81
CA ALA A 30 12.96 17.71 23.71
C ALA A 30 12.29 18.24 24.99
N ASP A 31 12.48 17.52 26.09
CA ASP A 31 12.10 18.02 27.41
C ASP A 31 13.09 19.13 27.77
N GLU A 32 12.66 20.39 27.71
CA GLU A 32 13.47 21.58 28.04
C GLU A 32 13.87 21.65 29.53
N ALA A 33 13.43 20.70 30.34
CA ALA A 33 13.87 20.57 31.72
C ALA A 33 15.33 20.07 31.76
N LYS A 34 16.27 20.98 32.06
CA LYS A 34 17.66 20.74 32.45
C LYS A 34 17.79 19.67 33.54
N ARG A 35 17.64 18.39 33.21
CA ARG A 35 18.07 17.28 34.07
C ARG A 35 19.50 16.94 33.70
N VAL A 36 20.41 17.31 34.60
CA VAL A 36 21.82 16.94 34.55
C VAL A 36 21.90 15.43 34.85
N PHE A 37 21.87 14.62 33.79
CA PHE A 37 22.11 13.18 33.90
C PHE A 37 23.61 12.90 33.76
N LEU A 38 24.23 12.30 34.78
CA LEU A 38 25.67 12.05 34.86
C LEU A 38 26.16 10.91 33.95
N HIS A 39 25.30 10.19 33.23
CA HIS A 39 25.73 9.25 32.18
C HIS A 39 24.70 9.22 31.04
N LYS A 40 24.97 9.92 29.93
CA LYS A 40 24.25 9.72 28.65
C LYS A 40 24.76 8.45 27.99
N GLY A 41 24.34 7.28 28.50
CA GLY A 41 24.67 6.01 27.86
C GLY A 41 24.01 5.89 26.49
N ILE A 42 22.69 6.14 26.38
CA ILE A 42 21.96 6.02 25.12
C ILE A 42 20.75 6.98 25.16
N GLY A 43 20.95 8.23 24.75
CA GLY A 43 19.82 9.13 24.50
C GLY A 43 19.07 8.64 23.27
N GLN A 44 17.79 8.31 23.41
CA GLN A 44 16.96 7.92 22.27
C GLN A 44 16.80 9.13 21.35
N ARG A 45 17.37 9.02 20.15
CA ARG A 45 17.34 10.09 19.14
C ARG A 45 16.13 9.89 18.26
N SER A 46 15.52 10.99 17.84
CA SER A 46 14.54 10.96 16.77
C SER A 46 15.12 10.24 15.54
N PHE A 47 14.31 9.45 14.86
CA PHE A 47 14.73 8.66 13.71
C PHE A 47 13.68 8.73 12.60
N GLN A 48 14.12 8.44 11.37
CA GLN A 48 13.24 8.19 10.25
C GLN A 48 13.79 7.00 9.46
N ARG A 49 12.94 6.00 9.20
CA ARG A 49 13.23 4.86 8.35
C ARG A 49 12.29 4.86 7.16
N LYS A 50 12.84 4.64 5.98
CA LYS A 50 12.08 4.55 4.73
C LYS A 50 12.26 3.15 4.16
N PHE A 51 11.16 2.53 3.78
CA PHE A 51 11.13 1.23 3.14
C PHE A 51 10.47 1.38 1.78
N GLN A 52 11.14 0.90 0.73
CA GLN A 52 10.53 0.83 -0.59
C GLN A 52 9.55 -0.35 -0.60
N LEU A 53 8.30 -0.08 -0.96
CA LEU A 53 7.30 -1.11 -1.20
C LEU A 53 7.36 -1.54 -2.66
N ALA A 54 7.12 -2.83 -2.89
CA ALA A 54 6.93 -3.36 -4.23
C ALA A 54 5.57 -2.92 -4.80
N ASP A 55 5.42 -3.07 -6.11
CA ASP A 55 4.15 -2.79 -6.76
C ASP A 55 3.03 -3.66 -6.18
N HIS A 56 1.87 -3.03 -6.01
CA HIS A 56 0.68 -3.67 -5.47
C HIS A 56 0.80 -4.18 -4.02
N VAL A 57 1.78 -3.69 -3.26
CA VAL A 57 1.86 -3.94 -1.82
C VAL A 57 1.21 -2.79 -1.07
N LYS A 58 0.28 -3.10 -0.16
CA LYS A 58 -0.37 -2.15 0.74
C LYS A 58 -0.08 -2.47 2.20
N VAL A 59 -0.11 -1.44 3.04
CA VAL A 59 -0.10 -1.60 4.51
C VAL A 59 -1.52 -1.91 4.94
N ILE A 60 -1.70 -2.98 5.72
CA ILE A 60 -3.03 -3.40 6.20
C ILE A 60 -3.21 -3.18 7.70
N ALA A 61 -2.14 -3.18 8.48
CA ALA A 61 -2.16 -2.96 9.92
C ALA A 61 -0.80 -2.49 10.43
N ALA A 62 -0.81 -1.82 11.58
CA ALA A 62 0.38 -1.45 12.32
C ALA A 62 0.12 -1.61 13.83
N ASP A 63 0.89 -2.48 14.47
CA ASP A 63 0.74 -2.82 15.88
C ASP A 63 2.01 -2.50 16.64
N PHE A 64 1.87 -1.88 17.82
CA PHE A 64 2.98 -1.54 18.69
C PHE A 64 2.86 -2.27 20.03
N THR A 65 3.78 -3.21 20.27
CA THR A 65 3.78 -4.08 21.45
C THR A 65 5.22 -4.32 21.91
N ASP A 66 5.48 -4.24 23.22
CA ASP A 66 6.78 -4.55 23.85
C ASP A 66 7.99 -3.85 23.21
N GLY A 67 7.82 -2.60 22.79
CA GLY A 67 8.90 -1.83 22.16
C GLY A 67 9.17 -2.21 20.70
N MET A 68 8.30 -2.99 20.07
CA MET A 68 8.37 -3.38 18.67
C MET A 68 7.19 -2.80 17.91
N LEU A 69 7.47 -2.19 16.76
CA LEU A 69 6.47 -1.80 15.78
C LEU A 69 6.42 -2.86 14.68
N ASN A 70 5.28 -3.52 14.55
CA ASN A 70 5.00 -4.53 13.55
C ASN A 70 4.07 -3.95 12.49
N ILE A 71 4.51 -3.97 11.24
CA ILE A 71 3.77 -3.43 10.11
C ILE A 71 3.44 -4.58 9.17
N SER A 72 2.15 -4.86 9.06
CA SER A 72 1.60 -5.92 8.22
C SER A 72 1.36 -5.39 6.82
N LEU A 73 1.90 -6.13 5.84
CA LEU A 73 1.83 -5.80 4.43
C LEU A 73 1.08 -6.90 3.69
N GLU A 74 0.23 -6.52 2.74
CA GLU A 74 -0.47 -7.45 1.86
C GLU A 74 -0.16 -7.11 0.40
N ARG A 75 -0.01 -8.14 -0.43
CA ARG A 75 0.12 -7.98 -1.88
C ARG A 75 -1.24 -8.21 -2.52
N GLU A 76 -1.80 -7.16 -3.11
CA GLU A 76 -3.08 -7.20 -3.81
C GLU A 76 -2.85 -7.21 -5.32
N ILE A 77 -2.68 -8.40 -5.93
CA ILE A 77 -2.52 -8.51 -7.38
C ILE A 77 -3.90 -8.33 -8.03
N PRO A 78 -4.12 -7.29 -8.87
CA PRO A 78 -5.40 -7.10 -9.52
C PRO A 78 -5.77 -8.29 -10.40
N GLU A 79 -7.04 -8.67 -10.42
CA GLU A 79 -7.53 -9.80 -11.23
C GLU A 79 -7.24 -9.62 -12.74
N ALA A 80 -7.10 -8.38 -13.21
CA ALA A 80 -6.74 -8.04 -14.58
C ALA A 80 -5.35 -8.56 -15.01
N TYR A 81 -4.48 -8.89 -14.06
CA TYR A 81 -3.20 -9.55 -14.33
C TYR A 81 -3.29 -11.08 -14.32
N LYS A 82 -4.46 -11.66 -14.05
CA LYS A 82 -4.66 -13.10 -14.29
C LYS A 82 -4.44 -13.35 -15.79
N PRO A 83 -3.56 -14.31 -16.16
CA PRO A 83 -3.37 -14.66 -17.55
C PRO A 83 -4.71 -15.09 -18.16
N ARG A 84 -5.19 -14.36 -19.17
CA ARG A 84 -6.38 -14.72 -19.92
C ARG A 84 -5.99 -15.57 -21.11
N LYS A 85 -6.57 -16.77 -21.22
CA LYS A 85 -6.42 -17.61 -22.42
C LYS A 85 -7.09 -16.93 -23.59
N ILE A 86 -6.37 -16.79 -24.70
CA ILE A 86 -6.91 -16.32 -25.97
C ILE A 86 -7.20 -17.57 -26.81
N SER A 87 -8.45 -17.76 -27.22
CA SER A 87 -8.81 -18.82 -28.16
C SER A 87 -8.35 -18.44 -29.56
N ILE A 88 -7.65 -19.35 -30.25
CA ILE A 88 -7.28 -19.18 -31.65
C ILE A 88 -8.47 -19.67 -32.50
N SER A 89 -9.10 -18.77 -33.26
CA SER A 89 -10.15 -19.13 -34.22
C SER A 89 -9.52 -19.50 -35.57
N ASN A 90 -9.65 -20.76 -35.99
CA ASN A 90 -9.43 -21.13 -37.39
C ASN A 90 -10.64 -20.65 -38.19
N GLY A 91 -10.47 -19.56 -38.94
CA GLY A 91 -11.53 -18.80 -39.59
C GLY A 91 -12.55 -19.67 -40.33
N GLN A 92 -13.78 -19.62 -39.84
CA GLN A 92 -14.96 -19.56 -40.70
C GLN A 92 -15.66 -18.25 -40.34
N ALA A 93 -15.56 -17.28 -41.24
CA ALA A 93 -16.23 -16.00 -41.13
C ALA A 93 -17.73 -16.24 -40.97
N LYS A 94 -18.31 -15.76 -39.86
CA LYS A 94 -19.75 -15.64 -39.71
C LYS A 94 -20.15 -14.22 -40.05
N GLU A 95 -20.53 -14.06 -41.31
CA GLU A 95 -21.39 -12.99 -41.80
C GLU A 95 -22.59 -12.84 -40.84
N SER A 96 -22.69 -11.67 -40.23
CA SER A 96 -23.83 -11.29 -39.38
C SER A 96 -24.45 -10.05 -40.02
N THR A 97 -25.53 -10.30 -40.72
CA THR A 97 -26.45 -9.40 -41.42
C THR A 97 -26.73 -8.12 -40.64
N ILE A 98 -26.56 -6.97 -41.31
CA ILE A 98 -27.12 -5.69 -40.86
C ILE A 98 -28.58 -5.67 -41.32
N GLU A 99 -29.50 -6.01 -40.42
CA GLU A 99 -30.93 -5.83 -40.67
C GLU A 99 -31.35 -4.41 -40.30
N ASN A 100 -31.67 -3.58 -41.29
CA ASN A 100 -32.65 -2.50 -41.14
C ASN A 100 -33.12 -2.00 -42.52
N GLY A 101 -34.19 -2.59 -43.01
CA GLY A 101 -34.97 -2.10 -44.15
C GLY A 101 -36.44 -2.38 -43.90
N LYS A 102 -37.13 -1.43 -43.26
CA LYS A 102 -38.59 -1.42 -43.12
C LYS A 102 -39.25 -1.51 -44.50
N ALA A 103 -39.96 -2.60 -44.76
CA ALA A 103 -41.00 -2.64 -45.78
C ALA A 103 -42.24 -1.95 -45.21
N VAL A 104 -42.70 -0.89 -45.86
CA VAL A 104 -44.08 -0.40 -45.71
C VAL A 104 -44.71 -0.52 -47.10
N GLU A 105 -45.42 -1.63 -47.30
CA GLU A 105 -46.48 -1.70 -48.30
C GLU A 105 -47.79 -1.39 -47.59
N ILE A 106 -48.54 -0.41 -48.10
CA ILE A 106 -50.00 -0.54 -48.10
C ILE A 106 -50.55 0.11 -49.38
N GLU A 107 -51.33 -0.69 -50.11
CA GLU A 107 -52.07 -0.40 -51.34
C GLU A 107 -53.20 0.63 -51.12
N GLY A 108 -53.62 1.27 -52.23
CA GLY A 108 -54.81 2.12 -52.33
C GLY A 108 -54.76 3.03 -53.55
#